data_AF-A0A522F9F0-F1
#
_entry.id   AF-A0A522F9F0-F1
#
_cell.length_a   1.000
_cell.length_b   1.000
_cell.length_c   1.000
_cell.angle_alpha   90.00
_cell.angle_beta   90.00
_cell.angle_gamma   90.00
#
_symmetry.space_group_name_H-M   'P 1'
#
loop_
_entity.id
_entity.type
_entity.pdbx_description
1 polymer ?
#
loop_
_entity_poly.entity_id
_entity_poly.type
_entity_poly.pdbx_seq_one_letter_code
_entity_poly.pdbx_strand_id
1 'polypeptide(L)'
;MPIYNVQSYLRIPKTKREAMVHYPDVILFDLNAGDYVRYWESLSQSQYLATNGYHIYPTHWLDYAWQTFKGWLGFTNDCHPETLYMSLHKLAYYGYLAGYDQRPLDSMLHYPLNPNFLCQAKQKRNDNVTVQMQKHLTNHYLTTSLYQHSYQRPSHSFGSTWETLGFWQAIPALDPQDLGLIQRTVSHLVTNSEQKYPFISCSRYTAAAVEFYIAEANNAYKSLTFMMPSLSNSQAKMRKCAKAALDLDPLCTDNDLELFIEYYLLEEQYDKAYELIARLPSVSKALKYLKDRFSPENLRRYVPKDSPLGLQLGRYYLEKKDVGEAVNFVSDLNTFSPEHSFPYLVKQKQWYQAYQVFVDHKHSVTFEKNALKELANFFVKEGETTQQRAAEAHKVVEDTQNWDEMTELYFQSMKSLDKAHQLYANDDISQHYHKYFRHYIQYAIEAQFAQPAKTNIETIYKHLETLKKHMPDKKDKVHHEYIKLYVQGLMRCVDHHIKLVKVSATYHADKQEPAKHKAAHQSNFDKLFQDLES
;
A
#
# COMPACT_ATOMS: atom_id res chain seq x y z
N MET A 1 -8.35 49.78 -15.54
CA MET A 1 -9.10 48.52 -15.71
C MET A 1 -10.54 48.76 -15.27
N PRO A 2 -11.55 48.09 -15.84
CA PRO A 2 -12.92 48.23 -15.36
C PRO A 2 -12.99 47.73 -13.91
N ILE A 3 -13.49 48.57 -13.01
CA ILE A 3 -13.60 48.28 -11.56
C ILE A 3 -14.80 47.34 -11.27
N TYR A 4 -15.69 47.18 -12.25
CA TYR A 4 -16.86 46.32 -12.16
C TYR A 4 -17.03 45.46 -13.43
N ASN A 5 -17.62 44.27 -13.24
CA ASN A 5 -17.91 43.27 -14.25
C ASN A 5 -19.00 43.78 -15.22
N VAL A 6 -18.55 44.27 -16.37
CA VAL A 6 -19.42 44.83 -17.42
C VAL A 6 -20.37 43.77 -17.98
N GLN A 7 -19.96 42.50 -18.07
CA GLN A 7 -20.82 41.43 -18.59
C GLN A 7 -22.02 41.18 -17.67
N SER A 8 -21.79 41.07 -16.36
CA SER A 8 -22.86 40.92 -15.36
C SER A 8 -23.76 42.16 -15.30
N TYR A 9 -23.19 43.36 -15.43
CA TYR A 9 -23.97 44.60 -15.50
C TYR A 9 -24.89 44.65 -16.73
N LEU A 10 -24.41 44.23 -17.90
CA LEU A 10 -25.20 44.22 -19.14
C LEU A 10 -26.36 43.23 -19.09
N ARG A 11 -26.24 42.15 -18.31
CA ARG A 11 -27.31 41.16 -18.08
C ARG A 11 -28.46 41.69 -17.22
N ILE A 12 -28.23 42.76 -16.44
CA ILE A 12 -29.31 43.42 -15.70
C ILE A 12 -30.18 44.23 -16.68
N PRO A 13 -31.50 43.96 -16.77
CA PRO A 13 -32.41 44.72 -17.62
C PRO A 13 -32.33 46.21 -17.31
N LYS A 14 -32.27 47.07 -18.33
CA LYS A 14 -32.11 48.53 -18.14
C LYS A 14 -33.14 49.11 -17.17
N THR A 15 -34.39 48.67 -17.25
CA THR A 15 -35.51 49.09 -16.40
C THR A 15 -35.38 48.70 -14.93
N LYS A 16 -34.48 47.75 -14.60
CA LYS A 16 -34.25 47.27 -13.23
C LYS A 16 -32.93 47.78 -12.63
N ARG A 17 -32.04 48.40 -13.41
CA ARG A 17 -30.69 48.77 -12.96
C ARG A 17 -30.69 49.75 -11.80
N GLU A 18 -31.58 50.74 -11.80
CA GLU A 18 -31.66 51.73 -10.74
C GLU A 18 -32.10 51.10 -9.42
N ALA A 19 -33.12 50.24 -9.44
CA ALA A 19 -33.55 49.50 -8.25
C ALA A 19 -32.48 48.50 -7.79
N MET A 20 -31.77 47.86 -8.73
CA MET A 20 -30.88 46.75 -8.42
C MET A 20 -29.57 47.13 -7.73
N VAL A 21 -29.21 48.41 -7.78
CA VAL A 21 -28.13 49.00 -6.98
C VAL A 21 -28.26 48.64 -5.49
N HIS A 22 -29.48 48.59 -4.97
CA HIS A 22 -29.74 48.43 -3.55
C HIS A 22 -29.78 46.96 -3.09
N TYR A 23 -29.99 45.98 -3.98
CA TYR A 23 -30.07 44.57 -3.56
C TYR A 23 -28.73 44.08 -3.02
N PRO A 24 -28.73 43.38 -1.86
CA PRO A 24 -27.50 43.04 -1.16
C PRO A 24 -26.62 42.02 -1.91
N ASP A 25 -27.23 41.17 -2.73
CA ASP A 25 -26.60 40.11 -3.51
C ASP A 25 -26.17 40.54 -4.93
N VAL A 26 -26.45 41.79 -5.33
CA VAL A 26 -25.94 42.38 -6.58
C VAL A 26 -24.57 42.99 -6.32
N ILE A 27 -23.54 42.17 -6.52
CA ILE A 27 -22.13 42.51 -6.34
C ILE A 27 -21.44 42.35 -7.69
N LEU A 28 -20.99 43.47 -8.26
CA LEU A 28 -20.41 43.50 -9.60
C LEU A 28 -18.92 43.82 -9.60
N PHE A 29 -18.24 43.88 -8.45
CA PHE A 29 -16.81 44.18 -8.42
C PHE A 29 -15.99 43.12 -9.16
N ASP A 30 -14.96 43.57 -9.87
CA ASP A 30 -14.04 42.71 -10.62
C ASP A 30 -12.61 43.24 -10.44
N LEU A 31 -12.06 43.01 -9.25
CA LEU A 31 -10.75 43.50 -8.82
C LEU A 31 -9.83 42.32 -8.50
N ASN A 32 -8.57 42.39 -8.94
CA ASN A 32 -7.55 41.52 -8.39
C ASN A 32 -7.09 42.02 -7.01
N ALA A 33 -6.30 41.22 -6.27
CA ALA A 33 -5.86 41.56 -4.92
C ALA A 33 -5.11 42.90 -4.82
N GLY A 34 -4.27 43.23 -5.81
CA GLY A 34 -3.51 44.48 -5.82
C GLY A 34 -4.40 45.70 -6.09
N ASP A 35 -5.31 45.57 -7.05
CA ASP A 35 -6.28 46.62 -7.37
C ASP A 35 -7.27 46.84 -6.23
N TYR A 36 -7.66 45.78 -5.52
CA TYR A 36 -8.51 45.87 -4.33
C TYR A 36 -7.89 46.75 -3.24
N VAL A 37 -6.61 46.52 -2.91
CA VAL A 37 -5.89 47.30 -1.90
C VAL A 37 -5.76 48.77 -2.32
N ARG A 38 -5.31 49.02 -3.56
CA ARG A 38 -5.17 50.39 -4.10
C ARG A 38 -6.52 51.11 -4.16
N TYR A 39 -7.60 50.39 -4.45
CA TYR A 39 -8.93 50.96 -4.50
C TYR A 39 -9.39 51.38 -3.09
N TRP A 40 -9.17 50.57 -2.05
CA TRP A 40 -9.42 50.99 -0.67
C TRP A 40 -8.54 52.16 -0.22
N GLU A 41 -7.26 52.18 -0.59
CA GLU A 41 -6.35 53.30 -0.29
C GLU A 41 -6.82 54.61 -0.95
N SER A 42 -7.30 54.55 -2.19
CA SER A 42 -7.88 55.70 -2.88
C SER A 42 -9.14 56.23 -2.19
N LEU A 43 -10.02 55.32 -1.76
CA LEU A 43 -11.24 55.67 -1.04
C LEU A 43 -10.95 56.25 0.36
N SER A 44 -9.96 55.71 1.08
CA SER A 44 -9.65 56.13 2.45
C SER A 44 -8.99 57.50 2.55
N GLN A 45 -8.25 57.92 1.51
CA GLN A 45 -7.63 59.24 1.42
C GLN A 45 -8.65 60.38 1.20
N SER A 46 -9.89 60.04 0.82
CA SER A 46 -10.88 61.02 0.40
C SER A 46 -11.92 61.29 1.48
N GLN A 47 -12.15 62.57 1.77
CA GLN A 47 -13.15 62.99 2.76
C GLN A 47 -14.59 62.77 2.27
N TYR A 48 -14.82 62.89 0.97
CA TYR A 48 -16.13 62.72 0.35
C TYR A 48 -16.10 61.61 -0.68
N LEU A 49 -17.09 60.72 -0.62
CA LEU A 49 -17.26 59.63 -1.57
C LEU A 49 -18.63 59.72 -2.23
N ALA A 50 -18.69 59.28 -3.48
CA ALA A 50 -19.90 59.12 -4.25
C ALA A 50 -19.97 57.70 -4.83
N THR A 51 -21.17 57.22 -5.09
CA THR A 51 -21.43 55.91 -5.68
C THR A 51 -22.62 55.97 -6.62
N ASN A 52 -22.53 55.27 -7.75
CA ASN A 52 -23.69 54.98 -8.59
C ASN A 52 -24.34 53.63 -8.22
N GLY A 53 -23.94 53.05 -7.10
CA GLY A 53 -24.36 51.74 -6.62
C GLY A 53 -23.48 50.57 -7.01
N TYR A 54 -22.86 50.65 -8.20
CA TYR A 54 -21.99 49.62 -8.76
C TYR A 54 -20.50 49.97 -8.66
N HIS A 55 -20.19 51.26 -8.53
CA HIS A 55 -18.85 51.80 -8.46
C HIS A 55 -18.79 52.93 -7.43
N ILE A 56 -17.72 52.97 -6.64
CA ILE A 56 -17.48 53.96 -5.58
C ILE A 56 -16.28 54.80 -6.00
N TYR A 57 -16.39 56.11 -5.91
CA TYR A 57 -15.32 56.99 -6.34
C TYR A 57 -15.17 58.17 -5.39
N PRO A 58 -13.94 58.67 -5.22
CA PRO A 58 -13.69 59.88 -4.46
C PRO A 58 -14.32 61.08 -5.17
N THR A 59 -14.84 62.03 -4.40
CA THR A 59 -15.45 63.26 -4.91
C THR A 59 -14.99 64.48 -4.12
N HIS A 60 -15.21 65.68 -4.66
CA HIS A 60 -14.89 66.93 -3.98
C HIS A 60 -16.11 67.48 -3.24
N TRP A 61 -15.88 68.39 -2.28
CA TRP A 61 -16.94 68.95 -1.44
C TRP A 61 -18.03 69.69 -2.24
N LEU A 62 -17.67 70.33 -3.37
CA LEU A 62 -18.62 71.00 -4.27
C LEU A 62 -19.59 70.01 -4.90
N ASP A 63 -19.06 68.92 -5.46
CA ASP A 63 -19.86 67.86 -6.06
C ASP A 63 -20.73 67.16 -5.01
N TYR A 64 -20.19 66.94 -3.81
CA TYR A 64 -20.95 66.38 -2.69
C TYR A 64 -22.14 67.28 -2.30
N ALA A 65 -21.93 68.60 -2.19
CA ALA A 65 -22.98 69.56 -1.90
C ALA A 65 -24.03 69.60 -3.03
N TRP A 66 -23.59 69.58 -4.27
CA TRP A 66 -24.47 69.52 -5.44
C TRP A 66 -25.30 68.24 -5.50
N GLN A 67 -24.68 67.08 -5.27
CA GLN A 67 -25.36 65.78 -5.22
C GLN A 67 -26.40 65.72 -4.10
N THR A 68 -26.06 66.27 -2.94
CA THR A 68 -26.99 66.40 -1.81
C THR A 68 -28.19 67.30 -2.17
N PHE A 69 -27.93 68.44 -2.81
CA PHE A 69 -28.99 69.35 -3.29
C PHE A 69 -29.88 68.70 -4.36
N LYS A 70 -29.28 67.97 -5.33
CA LYS A 70 -30.02 67.16 -6.32
C LYS A 70 -30.93 66.13 -5.64
N GLY A 71 -30.44 65.45 -4.62
CA GLY A 71 -31.21 64.49 -3.84
C GLY A 71 -32.41 65.13 -3.14
N TRP A 72 -32.23 66.33 -2.58
CA TRP A 72 -33.31 67.10 -1.98
C TRP A 72 -34.40 67.47 -3.00
N LEU A 73 -34.03 67.71 -4.25
CA LEU A 73 -34.97 67.94 -5.37
C LEU A 73 -35.60 66.66 -5.94
N GLY A 74 -35.29 65.48 -5.38
CA GLY A 74 -35.83 64.19 -5.83
C GLY A 74 -35.11 63.57 -7.03
N PHE A 75 -33.96 64.12 -7.45
CA PHE A 75 -33.10 63.49 -8.44
C PHE A 75 -32.14 62.47 -7.79
N THR A 76 -31.52 61.62 -8.62
CA THR A 76 -30.51 60.67 -8.15
C THR A 76 -29.36 61.39 -7.44
N ASN A 77 -29.12 60.97 -6.20
CA ASN A 77 -28.05 61.46 -5.33
C ASN A 77 -26.98 60.38 -5.18
N ASP A 78 -25.87 60.55 -5.88
CA ASP A 78 -24.74 59.60 -5.82
C ASP A 78 -24.01 59.65 -4.47
N CYS A 79 -24.25 60.69 -3.66
CA CYS A 79 -23.71 60.85 -2.30
C CYS A 79 -24.70 60.40 -1.22
N HIS A 80 -25.77 59.67 -1.59
CA HIS A 80 -26.76 59.21 -0.62
C HIS A 80 -26.12 58.25 0.40
N PRO A 81 -26.15 58.56 1.72
CA PRO A 81 -25.40 57.83 2.74
C PRO A 81 -25.66 56.31 2.74
N GLU A 82 -26.91 55.91 2.55
CA GLU A 82 -27.32 54.50 2.59
C GLU A 82 -26.84 53.71 1.37
N THR A 83 -26.81 54.36 0.20
CA THR A 83 -26.29 53.73 -1.02
C THR A 83 -24.78 53.56 -0.92
N LEU A 84 -24.09 54.59 -0.41
CA LEU A 84 -22.66 54.54 -0.16
C LEU A 84 -22.30 53.47 0.89
N TYR A 85 -23.05 53.42 1.99
CA TYR A 85 -22.88 52.41 3.03
C TYR A 85 -23.02 51.00 2.47
N MET A 86 -24.10 50.72 1.74
CA MET A 86 -24.33 49.42 1.11
C MET A 86 -23.21 49.06 0.11
N SER A 87 -22.81 49.99 -0.76
CA SER A 87 -21.72 49.75 -1.73
C SER A 87 -20.40 49.41 -1.05
N LEU A 88 -20.04 50.13 0.03
CA LEU A 88 -18.80 49.85 0.79
C LEU A 88 -18.85 48.47 1.47
N HIS A 89 -19.99 48.07 2.04
CA HIS A 89 -20.14 46.74 2.65
C HIS A 89 -20.11 45.62 1.61
N LYS A 90 -20.68 45.84 0.41
CA LYS A 90 -20.56 44.92 -0.72
C LYS A 90 -19.11 44.76 -1.18
N LEU A 91 -18.34 45.86 -1.24
CA LEU A 91 -16.92 45.83 -1.60
C LEU A 91 -16.10 45.06 -0.56
N ALA A 92 -16.36 45.29 0.73
CA ALA A 92 -15.73 44.55 1.82
C ALA A 92 -16.07 43.05 1.76
N TYR A 93 -17.34 42.70 1.58
CA TYR A 93 -17.78 41.31 1.42
C TYR A 93 -17.17 40.64 0.18
N TYR A 94 -17.07 41.36 -0.94
CA TYR A 94 -16.38 40.88 -2.14
C TYR A 94 -14.92 40.50 -1.85
N GLY A 95 -14.17 41.37 -1.16
CA GLY A 95 -12.79 41.08 -0.77
C GLY A 95 -12.68 39.92 0.21
N TYR A 96 -13.63 39.80 1.15
CA TYR A 96 -13.72 38.66 2.07
C TYR A 96 -13.92 37.34 1.32
N LEU A 97 -14.84 37.30 0.34
CA LEU A 97 -15.07 36.10 -0.49
C LEU A 97 -13.82 35.72 -1.30
N ALA A 98 -13.12 36.70 -1.84
CA ALA A 98 -11.89 36.50 -2.61
C ALA A 98 -10.65 36.20 -1.74
N GLY A 99 -10.76 36.31 -0.40
CA GLY A 99 -9.64 36.11 0.52
C GLY A 99 -8.56 37.18 0.43
N TYR A 100 -8.91 38.39 0.00
CA TYR A 100 -7.97 39.52 -0.13
C TYR A 100 -7.65 40.15 1.23
N ASP A 101 -6.52 40.85 1.30
CA ASP A 101 -6.10 41.58 2.50
C ASP A 101 -7.11 42.66 2.90
N GLN A 102 -7.60 42.56 4.14
CA GLN A 102 -8.62 43.44 4.70
C GLN A 102 -8.05 44.56 5.60
N ARG A 103 -6.73 44.65 5.77
CA ARG A 103 -6.09 45.75 6.53
C ARG A 103 -6.44 47.15 6.01
N PRO A 104 -6.60 47.40 4.69
CA PRO A 104 -6.95 48.73 4.19
C PRO A 104 -8.27 49.28 4.73
N LEU A 105 -9.20 48.42 5.17
CA LEU A 105 -10.49 48.84 5.72
C LEU A 105 -10.33 49.66 7.01
N ASP A 106 -9.26 49.46 7.77
CA ASP A 106 -8.96 50.23 9.00
C ASP A 106 -8.63 51.70 8.72
N SER A 107 -8.25 52.01 7.47
CA SER A 107 -7.86 53.36 7.07
C SER A 107 -9.06 54.25 6.74
N MET A 108 -10.29 53.69 6.71
CA MET A 108 -11.52 54.41 6.37
C MET A 108 -12.02 55.28 7.54
N LEU A 109 -11.42 56.46 7.72
CA LEU A 109 -11.74 57.38 8.83
C LEU A 109 -13.07 58.13 8.64
N HIS A 110 -13.37 58.57 7.41
CA HIS A 110 -14.55 59.41 7.13
C HIS A 110 -15.85 58.63 6.93
N TYR A 111 -15.74 57.35 6.59
CA TYR A 111 -16.88 56.44 6.39
C TYR A 111 -16.63 55.12 7.12
N PRO A 112 -16.60 55.12 8.47
CA PRO A 112 -16.26 53.94 9.24
C PRO A 112 -17.30 52.83 9.01
N LEU A 113 -16.81 51.63 8.69
CA LEU A 113 -17.64 50.43 8.61
C LEU A 113 -18.07 49.98 10.01
N ASN A 114 -19.17 49.23 10.08
CA ASN A 114 -19.62 48.66 11.35
C ASN A 114 -18.50 47.78 11.96
N PRO A 115 -18.09 47.99 13.24
CA PRO A 115 -16.98 47.26 13.84
C PRO A 115 -17.16 45.74 13.86
N ASN A 116 -18.38 45.25 14.05
CA ASN A 116 -18.68 43.81 14.02
C ASN A 116 -18.52 43.26 12.60
N PHE A 117 -19.01 43.99 11.60
CA PHE A 117 -18.85 43.62 10.19
C PHE A 117 -17.37 43.64 9.76
N LEU A 118 -16.61 44.64 10.21
CA LEU A 118 -15.17 44.74 9.96
C LEU A 118 -14.40 43.57 10.61
N CYS A 119 -14.75 43.22 11.85
CA CYS A 119 -14.20 42.07 12.55
C CYS A 119 -14.48 40.76 11.77
N GLN A 120 -15.70 40.59 11.26
CA GLN A 120 -16.09 39.45 10.41
C GLN A 120 -15.32 39.42 9.09
N ALA A 121 -15.23 40.56 8.38
CA ALA A 121 -14.54 40.65 7.09
C ALA A 121 -13.07 40.22 7.18
N LYS A 122 -12.38 40.53 8.30
CA LYS A 122 -10.99 40.16 8.55
C LYS A 122 -10.77 38.69 8.92
N GLN A 123 -11.82 37.95 9.24
CA GLN A 123 -11.70 36.53 9.58
C GLN A 123 -11.49 35.68 8.32
N LYS A 124 -10.89 34.51 8.52
CA LYS A 124 -10.79 33.51 7.44
C LYS A 124 -12.21 33.05 7.05
N ARG A 125 -12.45 32.93 5.74
CA ARG A 125 -13.73 32.50 5.18
C ARG A 125 -14.21 31.19 5.81
N ASN A 126 -15.44 31.21 6.31
CA ASN A 126 -16.17 30.04 6.78
C ASN A 126 -17.68 30.32 6.72
N ASP A 127 -18.49 29.27 6.70
CA ASP A 127 -19.95 29.37 6.52
C ASP A 127 -20.62 30.25 7.58
N ASN A 128 -20.19 30.20 8.84
CA ASN A 128 -20.79 31.00 9.91
C ASN A 128 -20.54 32.51 9.71
N VAL A 129 -19.31 32.89 9.38
CA VAL A 129 -18.96 34.29 9.09
C VAL A 129 -19.69 34.76 7.84
N THR A 130 -19.73 33.94 6.78
CA THR A 130 -20.46 34.26 5.55
C THR A 130 -21.95 34.49 5.83
N VAL A 131 -22.59 33.63 6.62
CA VAL A 131 -24.00 33.80 7.04
C VAL A 131 -24.20 35.14 7.76
N GLN A 132 -23.31 35.49 8.69
CA GLN A 132 -23.44 36.73 9.47
C GLN A 132 -23.30 37.98 8.59
N MET A 133 -22.32 37.99 7.68
CA MET A 133 -22.11 39.11 6.75
C MET A 133 -23.27 39.25 5.75
N GLN A 134 -23.76 38.14 5.20
CA GLN A 134 -24.95 38.14 4.32
C GLN A 134 -26.20 38.63 5.05
N LYS A 135 -26.39 38.23 6.31
CA LYS A 135 -27.49 38.73 7.16
C LYS A 135 -27.37 40.22 7.42
N HIS A 136 -26.17 40.74 7.67
CA HIS A 136 -25.95 42.19 7.86
C HIS A 136 -26.35 42.99 6.62
N LEU A 137 -25.87 42.57 5.44
CA LEU A 137 -26.23 43.18 4.16
C LEU A 137 -27.75 43.10 3.88
N THR A 138 -28.33 41.93 4.12
CA THR A 138 -29.77 41.69 3.89
C THR A 138 -30.64 42.52 4.85
N ASN A 139 -30.29 42.57 6.12
CA ASN A 139 -31.01 43.36 7.11
C ASN A 139 -30.95 44.84 6.77
N HIS A 140 -29.78 45.36 6.40
CA HIS A 140 -29.65 46.75 5.97
C HIS A 140 -30.54 47.07 4.76
N TYR A 141 -30.57 46.18 3.76
CA TYR A 141 -31.49 46.31 2.63
C TYR A 141 -32.97 46.33 3.07
N LEU A 142 -33.35 45.46 4.01
CA LEU A 142 -34.71 45.35 4.53
C LEU A 142 -35.11 46.48 5.49
N THR A 143 -34.18 47.22 6.07
CA THR A 143 -34.50 48.34 6.98
C THR A 143 -34.50 49.69 6.29
N THR A 144 -33.73 49.84 5.21
CA THR A 144 -33.35 51.17 4.71
C THR A 144 -33.74 51.47 3.27
N SER A 145 -34.16 50.47 2.48
CA SER A 145 -34.56 50.72 1.09
C SER A 145 -35.88 51.50 1.01
N LEU A 146 -35.82 52.77 0.56
CA LEU A 146 -36.99 53.62 0.29
C LEU A 146 -37.94 53.05 -0.79
N TYR A 147 -37.50 52.03 -1.55
CA TYR A 147 -38.27 51.33 -2.59
C TYR A 147 -39.20 50.23 -2.06
N GLN A 148 -39.46 50.20 -0.74
CA GLN A 148 -40.22 49.16 -0.04
C GLN A 148 -41.73 49.11 -0.32
N HIS A 149 -42.30 49.95 -1.19
CA HIS A 149 -43.76 50.08 -1.29
C HIS A 149 -44.48 49.11 -2.23
N SER A 150 -43.80 48.17 -2.89
CA SER A 150 -44.48 47.22 -3.80
C SER A 150 -44.02 45.77 -3.76
N TYR A 151 -42.91 45.44 -3.10
CA TYR A 151 -42.37 44.07 -3.07
C TYR A 151 -41.78 43.71 -1.70
N GLN A 152 -42.64 43.56 -0.68
CA GLN A 152 -42.24 42.84 0.53
C GLN A 152 -41.99 41.36 0.16
N ARG A 153 -40.72 40.96 0.03
CA ARG A 153 -40.35 39.55 0.13
C ARG A 153 -39.96 39.29 1.60
N PRO A 154 -40.74 38.52 2.37
CA PRO A 154 -40.49 38.26 3.80
C PRO A 154 -39.19 37.48 4.08
N SER A 155 -38.53 36.97 3.04
CA SER A 155 -37.28 36.22 3.13
C SER A 155 -36.44 36.47 1.87
N HIS A 156 -35.43 37.33 1.97
CA HIS A 156 -34.44 37.48 0.90
C HIS A 156 -33.28 36.51 1.16
N SER A 157 -33.21 35.45 0.36
CA SER A 157 -32.04 34.56 0.32
C SER A 157 -30.96 35.20 -0.55
N PHE A 158 -29.73 35.25 -0.05
CA PHE A 158 -28.60 35.88 -0.74
C PHE A 158 -28.28 35.14 -2.05
N GLY A 159 -28.55 35.77 -3.19
CA GLY A 159 -28.47 35.18 -4.54
C GLY A 159 -29.83 35.04 -5.25
N SER A 160 -30.94 35.21 -4.53
CA SER A 160 -32.30 35.11 -5.09
C SER A 160 -32.62 36.17 -6.14
N THR A 161 -31.89 37.30 -6.15
CA THR A 161 -32.02 38.32 -7.19
C THR A 161 -31.55 37.78 -8.55
N TRP A 162 -30.42 37.05 -8.56
CA TRP A 162 -29.88 36.43 -9.77
C TRP A 162 -30.72 35.25 -10.25
N GLU A 163 -31.27 34.46 -9.32
CA GLU A 163 -32.29 33.44 -9.61
C GLU A 163 -33.50 34.06 -10.34
N THR A 164 -34.03 35.17 -9.84
CA THR A 164 -35.20 35.85 -10.43
C THR A 164 -34.90 36.41 -11.84
N LEU A 165 -33.64 36.70 -12.15
CA LEU A 165 -33.19 37.10 -13.48
C LEU A 165 -32.84 35.92 -14.41
N GLY A 166 -32.93 34.68 -13.91
CA GLY A 166 -32.51 33.48 -14.65
C GLY A 166 -31.00 33.38 -14.84
N PHE A 167 -30.19 34.14 -14.10
CA PHE A 167 -28.74 34.14 -14.22
C PHE A 167 -28.08 33.26 -13.14
N TRP A 168 -28.41 31.97 -13.19
CA TRP A 168 -27.99 30.97 -12.22
C TRP A 168 -26.47 30.83 -12.06
N GLN A 169 -25.70 31.09 -13.12
CA GLN A 169 -24.23 30.96 -13.13
C GLN A 169 -23.52 31.96 -12.22
N ALA A 170 -24.16 33.07 -11.84
CA ALA A 170 -23.58 34.05 -10.92
C ALA A 170 -23.73 33.64 -9.44
N ILE A 171 -24.72 32.81 -9.13
CA ILE A 171 -25.09 32.47 -7.75
C ILE A 171 -23.94 31.77 -7.01
N PRO A 172 -23.22 30.78 -7.57
CA PRO A 172 -22.14 30.09 -6.87
C PRO A 172 -20.97 30.99 -6.41
N ALA A 173 -20.73 32.10 -7.12
CA ALA A 173 -19.67 33.05 -6.78
C ALA A 173 -20.02 33.95 -5.57
N LEU A 174 -21.27 33.91 -5.09
CA LEU A 174 -21.74 34.70 -3.95
C LEU A 174 -21.63 33.97 -2.61
N ASP A 175 -21.18 32.71 -2.62
CA ASP A 175 -21.15 31.79 -1.47
C ASP A 175 -22.51 31.70 -0.74
N PRO A 176 -23.61 31.38 -1.46
CA PRO A 176 -24.95 31.39 -0.87
C PRO A 176 -25.02 30.40 0.30
N GLN A 177 -25.72 30.78 1.35
CA GLN A 177 -25.84 29.95 2.57
C GLN A 177 -27.24 29.32 2.74
N ASP A 178 -28.19 29.70 1.89
CA ASP A 178 -29.54 29.16 1.85
C ASP A 178 -29.56 27.82 1.11
N LEU A 179 -29.84 26.73 1.83
CA LEU A 179 -29.87 25.38 1.28
C LEU A 179 -30.89 25.20 0.15
N GLY A 180 -32.05 25.84 0.24
CA GLY A 180 -33.10 25.73 -0.77
C GLY A 180 -32.68 26.38 -2.09
N LEU A 181 -32.07 27.57 -2.02
CA LEU A 181 -31.50 28.25 -3.18
C LEU A 181 -30.34 27.45 -3.78
N ILE A 182 -29.44 26.92 -2.93
CA ILE A 182 -28.33 26.07 -3.39
C ILE A 182 -28.87 24.87 -4.16
N GLN A 183 -29.82 24.13 -3.60
CA GLN A 183 -30.39 22.94 -4.24
C GLN A 183 -31.01 23.25 -5.60
N ARG A 184 -31.84 24.31 -5.69
CA ARG A 184 -32.43 24.74 -6.97
C ARG A 184 -31.36 25.15 -7.98
N THR A 185 -30.32 25.86 -7.52
CA THR A 185 -29.20 26.30 -8.38
C THR A 185 -28.40 25.11 -8.89
N VAL A 186 -28.10 24.13 -8.04
CA VAL A 186 -27.43 22.88 -8.44
C VAL A 186 -28.29 22.14 -9.46
N SER A 187 -29.56 21.86 -9.16
CA SER A 187 -30.44 21.16 -10.10
C SER A 187 -30.53 21.88 -11.45
N HIS A 188 -30.62 23.21 -11.46
CA HIS A 188 -30.69 23.98 -12.71
C HIS A 188 -29.37 23.93 -13.50
N LEU A 189 -28.24 24.24 -12.85
CA LEU A 189 -26.95 24.29 -13.54
C LEU A 189 -26.49 22.92 -14.01
N VAL A 190 -26.70 21.88 -13.23
CA VAL A 190 -26.31 20.51 -13.60
C VAL A 190 -27.17 19.96 -14.74
N THR A 191 -28.46 20.30 -14.78
CA THR A 191 -29.38 19.78 -15.82
C THR A 191 -29.29 20.57 -17.13
N ASN A 192 -29.10 21.89 -17.06
CA ASN A 192 -29.32 22.78 -18.22
C ASN A 192 -28.08 23.54 -18.70
N SER A 193 -26.94 23.48 -18.00
CA SER A 193 -25.77 24.32 -18.33
C SER A 193 -24.51 23.49 -18.56
N GLU A 194 -23.99 23.54 -19.79
CA GLU A 194 -22.64 23.04 -20.12
C GLU A 194 -21.56 24.11 -19.94
N GLN A 195 -21.95 25.34 -19.59
CA GLN A 195 -21.01 26.46 -19.46
C GLN A 195 -20.24 26.40 -18.14
N LYS A 196 -18.93 26.63 -18.21
CA LYS A 196 -18.10 26.90 -17.04
C LYS A 196 -18.57 28.17 -16.34
N TYR A 197 -18.78 28.10 -15.04
CA TYR A 197 -19.20 29.23 -14.21
C TYR A 197 -18.27 29.41 -13.01
N PRO A 198 -18.11 30.65 -12.50
CA PRO A 198 -17.29 30.92 -11.34
C PRO A 198 -17.96 30.35 -10.08
N PHE A 199 -17.17 29.74 -9.21
CA PHE A 199 -17.60 29.25 -7.90
C PHE A 199 -16.46 29.41 -6.89
N ILE A 200 -16.80 29.32 -5.60
CA ILE A 200 -15.84 29.38 -4.51
C ILE A 200 -15.55 27.96 -4.02
N SER A 201 -14.28 27.54 -4.06
CA SER A 201 -13.83 26.24 -3.54
C SER A 201 -14.11 26.10 -2.05
N CYS A 202 -14.50 24.90 -1.60
CA CYS A 202 -14.89 24.61 -0.22
C CYS A 202 -16.02 25.53 0.29
N SER A 203 -16.96 25.90 -0.58
CA SER A 203 -18.21 26.55 -0.21
C SER A 203 -19.31 25.53 0.06
N ARG A 204 -20.35 25.97 0.77
CA ARG A 204 -21.56 25.18 0.98
C ARG A 204 -22.24 24.79 -0.34
N TYR A 205 -22.17 25.66 -1.35
CA TYR A 205 -22.60 25.34 -2.72
C TYR A 205 -21.80 24.18 -3.32
N THR A 206 -20.46 24.26 -3.28
CA THR A 206 -19.61 23.20 -3.87
C THR A 206 -19.85 21.84 -3.21
N ALA A 207 -20.01 21.80 -1.88
CA ALA A 207 -20.33 20.57 -1.17
C ALA A 207 -21.64 19.95 -1.66
N ALA A 208 -22.72 20.74 -1.75
CA ALA A 208 -24.00 20.27 -2.24
C ALA A 208 -23.96 19.84 -3.72
N ALA A 209 -23.20 20.54 -4.57
CA ALA A 209 -23.00 20.18 -5.96
C ALA A 209 -22.24 18.85 -6.10
N VAL A 210 -21.18 18.65 -5.32
CA VAL A 210 -20.41 17.39 -5.26
C VAL A 210 -21.29 16.23 -4.82
N GLU A 211 -22.08 16.39 -3.75
CA GLU A 211 -23.04 15.38 -3.30
C GLU A 211 -24.05 15.00 -4.40
N PHE A 212 -24.58 15.98 -5.11
CA PHE A 212 -25.50 15.76 -6.23
C PHE A 212 -24.83 14.95 -7.36
N TYR A 213 -23.61 15.33 -7.76
CA TYR A 213 -22.88 14.62 -8.81
C TYR A 213 -22.50 13.19 -8.40
N ILE A 214 -22.09 12.97 -7.16
CA ILE A 214 -21.80 11.63 -6.62
C ILE A 214 -23.07 10.78 -6.62
N ALA A 215 -24.21 11.33 -6.20
CA ALA A 215 -25.49 10.61 -6.22
C ALA A 215 -25.89 10.21 -7.65
N GLU A 216 -25.79 11.13 -8.61
CA GLU A 216 -26.08 10.84 -10.02
C GLU A 216 -25.10 9.83 -10.65
N ALA A 217 -23.82 9.92 -10.30
CA ALA A 217 -22.82 8.95 -10.74
C ALA A 217 -23.10 7.55 -10.16
N ASN A 218 -23.49 7.48 -8.89
CA ASN A 218 -23.89 6.24 -8.22
C ASN A 218 -25.14 5.62 -8.81
N ASN A 219 -26.16 6.43 -9.13
CA ASN A 219 -27.37 5.97 -9.80
C ASN A 219 -27.04 5.35 -11.17
N ALA A 220 -26.09 5.94 -11.90
CA ALA A 220 -25.61 5.39 -13.16
C ALA A 220 -24.76 4.12 -12.96
N TYR A 221 -23.90 4.08 -11.95
CA TYR A 221 -23.06 2.93 -11.60
C TYR A 221 -23.89 1.70 -11.19
N LYS A 222 -24.92 1.89 -10.38
CA LYS A 222 -25.82 0.83 -9.88
C LYS A 222 -26.88 0.39 -10.90
N SER A 223 -26.90 1.01 -12.08
CA SER A 223 -27.83 0.64 -13.16
C SER A 223 -27.55 -0.77 -13.67
N LEU A 224 -28.61 -1.56 -13.91
CA LEU A 224 -28.50 -2.91 -14.49
C LEU A 224 -27.79 -2.94 -15.84
N THR A 225 -27.77 -1.83 -16.57
CA THR A 225 -27.13 -1.71 -17.89
C THR A 225 -25.69 -1.18 -17.83
N PHE A 226 -25.12 -0.94 -16.64
CA PHE A 226 -23.78 -0.36 -16.50
C PHE A 226 -22.68 -1.22 -17.16
N MET A 227 -22.78 -2.54 -17.06
CA MET A 227 -21.82 -3.48 -17.69
C MET A 227 -22.12 -3.74 -19.18
N MET A 228 -23.12 -3.06 -19.75
CA MET A 228 -23.54 -3.22 -21.14
C MET A 228 -23.50 -1.87 -21.87
N PRO A 229 -22.29 -1.37 -22.24
CA PRO A 229 -22.13 -0.06 -22.87
C PRO A 229 -22.91 0.08 -24.19
N SER A 230 -23.15 -1.04 -24.90
CA SER A 230 -23.93 -1.06 -26.14
C SER A 230 -25.43 -0.82 -25.93
N LEU A 231 -25.94 -0.96 -24.70
CA LEU A 231 -27.37 -0.83 -24.36
C LEU A 231 -27.69 0.46 -23.59
N SER A 232 -26.68 1.19 -23.10
CA SER A 232 -26.89 2.38 -22.27
C SER A 232 -25.66 3.29 -22.20
N ASN A 233 -25.93 4.59 -22.03
CA ASN A 233 -24.92 5.61 -21.72
C ASN A 233 -24.56 5.67 -20.21
N SER A 234 -24.88 4.64 -19.41
CA SER A 234 -24.63 4.61 -17.96
C SER A 234 -23.16 4.86 -17.60
N GLN A 235 -22.21 4.26 -18.31
CA GLN A 235 -20.78 4.50 -18.06
C GLN A 235 -20.37 5.94 -18.39
N ALA A 236 -20.84 6.47 -19.52
CA ALA A 236 -20.55 7.85 -19.93
C ALA A 236 -21.14 8.86 -18.92
N LYS A 237 -22.36 8.61 -18.41
CA LYS A 237 -22.99 9.42 -17.38
C LYS A 237 -22.20 9.37 -16.07
N MET A 238 -21.83 8.16 -15.60
CA MET A 238 -21.02 7.99 -14.39
C MET A 238 -19.70 8.75 -14.51
N ARG A 239 -18.97 8.59 -15.62
CA ARG A 239 -17.70 9.30 -15.88
C ARG A 239 -17.86 10.81 -15.89
N LYS A 240 -18.90 11.33 -16.57
CA LYS A 240 -19.19 12.78 -16.63
C LYS A 240 -19.45 13.34 -15.23
N CYS A 241 -20.29 12.67 -14.45
CA CYS A 241 -20.66 13.13 -13.11
C CYS A 241 -19.50 13.00 -12.11
N ALA A 242 -18.77 11.87 -12.10
CA ALA A 242 -17.59 11.69 -11.25
C ALA A 242 -16.49 12.72 -11.55
N LYS A 243 -16.24 12.99 -12.84
CA LYS A 243 -15.30 14.06 -13.25
C LYS A 243 -15.76 15.43 -12.76
N ALA A 244 -17.04 15.76 -12.92
CA ALA A 244 -17.58 17.04 -12.45
C ALA A 244 -17.46 17.21 -10.92
N ALA A 245 -17.64 16.13 -10.15
CA ALA A 245 -17.40 16.14 -8.71
C ALA A 245 -15.92 16.42 -8.38
N LEU A 246 -14.98 15.76 -9.07
CA LEU A 246 -13.53 15.98 -8.89
C LEU A 246 -13.09 17.39 -9.32
N ASP A 247 -13.69 17.95 -10.37
CA ASP A 247 -13.41 19.31 -10.82
C ASP A 247 -13.85 20.37 -9.77
N LEU A 248 -14.88 20.06 -8.97
CA LEU A 248 -15.36 20.91 -7.88
C LEU A 248 -14.58 20.71 -6.58
N ASP A 249 -14.28 19.46 -6.22
CA ASP A 249 -13.51 19.07 -5.05
C ASP A 249 -12.66 17.81 -5.31
N PRO A 250 -11.34 17.94 -5.52
CA PRO A 250 -10.46 16.80 -5.77
C PRO A 250 -10.39 15.80 -4.61
N LEU A 251 -10.75 16.20 -3.37
CA LEU A 251 -10.70 15.34 -2.19
C LEU A 251 -11.99 14.55 -1.96
N CYS A 252 -13.01 14.73 -2.82
CA CYS A 252 -14.29 14.04 -2.68
C CYS A 252 -14.23 12.52 -2.90
N THR A 253 -13.07 11.98 -3.30
CA THR A 253 -12.84 10.52 -3.47
C THR A 253 -13.17 9.72 -2.21
N ASP A 254 -12.99 10.33 -1.05
CA ASP A 254 -13.16 9.69 0.25
C ASP A 254 -14.63 9.50 0.62
N ASN A 255 -15.54 10.19 -0.05
CA ASN A 255 -16.98 10.07 0.15
C ASN A 255 -17.53 8.74 -0.40
N ASP A 256 -16.92 8.21 -1.47
CA ASP A 256 -17.31 6.93 -2.07
C ASP A 256 -16.14 6.28 -2.84
N LEU A 257 -15.31 5.54 -2.11
CA LEU A 257 -14.12 4.90 -2.68
C LEU A 257 -14.45 3.97 -3.86
N GLU A 258 -15.54 3.20 -3.78
CA GLU A 258 -15.88 2.20 -4.81
C GLU A 258 -16.25 2.87 -6.14
N LEU A 259 -17.02 3.96 -6.09
CA LEU A 259 -17.36 4.77 -7.26
C LEU A 259 -16.09 5.31 -7.95
N PHE A 260 -15.17 5.89 -7.17
CA PHE A 260 -13.98 6.52 -7.72
C PHE A 260 -12.91 5.52 -8.16
N ILE A 261 -12.85 4.33 -7.55
CA ILE A 261 -12.06 3.21 -8.07
C ILE A 261 -12.55 2.85 -9.48
N GLU A 262 -13.85 2.62 -9.66
CA GLU A 262 -14.39 2.27 -10.98
C GLU A 262 -14.18 3.42 -11.99
N TYR A 263 -14.33 4.67 -11.57
CA TYR A 263 -14.04 5.83 -12.42
C TYR A 263 -12.59 5.81 -12.93
N TYR A 264 -11.61 5.68 -12.04
CA TYR A 264 -10.19 5.66 -12.46
C TYR A 264 -9.83 4.44 -13.30
N LEU A 265 -10.47 3.29 -13.07
CA LEU A 265 -10.30 2.11 -13.92
C LEU A 265 -10.84 2.33 -15.33
N LEU A 266 -11.98 3.00 -15.49
CA LEU A 266 -12.55 3.36 -16.81
C LEU A 266 -11.75 4.45 -17.53
N GLU A 267 -11.03 5.29 -16.81
CA GLU A 267 -10.10 6.29 -17.35
C GLU A 267 -8.68 5.72 -17.56
N GLU A 268 -8.47 4.42 -17.35
CA GLU A 268 -7.15 3.74 -17.45
C GLU A 268 -6.07 4.34 -16.53
N GLN A 269 -6.46 5.01 -15.45
CA GLN A 269 -5.57 5.59 -14.44
C GLN A 269 -5.32 4.59 -13.31
N TYR A 270 -4.58 3.52 -13.62
CA TYR A 270 -4.33 2.40 -12.69
C TYR A 270 -3.61 2.79 -11.40
N ASP A 271 -2.68 3.76 -11.44
CA ASP A 271 -1.97 4.25 -10.24
C ASP A 271 -2.96 4.78 -9.20
N LYS A 272 -3.88 5.68 -9.62
CA LYS A 272 -4.90 6.27 -8.73
C LYS A 272 -5.95 5.26 -8.29
N ALA A 273 -6.35 4.36 -9.18
CA ALA A 273 -7.27 3.28 -8.82
C ALA A 273 -6.66 2.38 -7.72
N TYR A 274 -5.36 2.05 -7.83
CA TYR A 274 -4.66 1.26 -6.83
C TYR A 274 -4.56 1.98 -5.48
N GLU A 275 -4.23 3.27 -5.47
CA GLU A 275 -4.20 4.08 -4.24
C GLU A 275 -5.53 4.01 -3.48
N LEU A 276 -6.66 4.10 -4.18
CA LEU A 276 -7.97 3.96 -3.56
C LEU A 276 -8.28 2.52 -3.14
N ILE A 277 -7.91 1.52 -3.94
CA ILE A 277 -8.08 0.09 -3.59
C ILE A 277 -7.33 -0.25 -2.30
N ALA A 278 -6.12 0.26 -2.12
CA ALA A 278 -5.30 0.04 -0.93
C ALA A 278 -5.94 0.65 0.34
N ARG A 279 -6.80 1.65 0.19
CA ARG A 279 -7.55 2.29 1.28
C ARG A 279 -8.86 1.59 1.61
N LEU A 280 -9.29 0.59 0.83
CA LEU A 280 -10.50 -0.16 1.12
C LEU A 280 -10.36 -0.92 2.45
N PRO A 281 -11.38 -0.88 3.34
CA PRO A 281 -11.30 -1.55 4.64
C PRO A 281 -11.33 -3.09 4.53
N SER A 282 -11.76 -3.62 3.38
CA SER A 282 -11.92 -5.06 3.15
C SER A 282 -10.86 -5.57 2.18
N VAL A 283 -9.94 -6.38 2.71
CA VAL A 283 -8.90 -7.05 1.92
C VAL A 283 -9.51 -7.95 0.84
N SER A 284 -10.64 -8.61 1.13
CA SER A 284 -11.33 -9.47 0.14
C SER A 284 -11.93 -8.66 -1.01
N LYS A 285 -12.52 -7.49 -0.74
CA LYS A 285 -13.00 -6.58 -1.78
C LYS A 285 -11.85 -6.02 -2.62
N ALA A 286 -10.79 -5.55 -1.98
CA ALA A 286 -9.59 -5.05 -2.68
C ALA A 286 -8.99 -6.13 -3.60
N LEU A 287 -8.89 -7.36 -3.09
CA LEU A 287 -8.43 -8.50 -3.86
C LEU A 287 -9.32 -8.81 -5.07
N LYS A 288 -10.65 -8.64 -4.94
CA LYS A 288 -11.59 -8.82 -6.07
C LYS A 288 -11.34 -7.81 -7.18
N TYR A 289 -11.21 -6.53 -6.86
CA TYR A 289 -10.89 -5.49 -7.86
C TYR A 289 -9.57 -5.79 -8.59
N LEU A 290 -8.53 -6.16 -7.83
CA LEU A 290 -7.23 -6.51 -8.39
C LEU A 290 -7.34 -7.68 -9.37
N LYS A 291 -8.03 -8.77 -9.00
CA LYS A 291 -8.20 -9.95 -9.85
C LYS A 291 -9.02 -9.69 -11.11
N ASP A 292 -10.11 -8.93 -10.98
CA ASP A 292 -11.09 -8.78 -12.06
C ASP A 292 -10.65 -7.71 -13.07
N ARG A 293 -9.80 -6.76 -12.68
CA ARG A 293 -9.53 -5.54 -13.46
C ARG A 293 -8.05 -5.26 -13.76
N PHE A 294 -7.10 -5.94 -13.12
CA PHE A 294 -5.66 -5.72 -13.36
C PHE A 294 -5.05 -6.92 -14.09
N SER A 295 -4.13 -6.65 -15.03
CA SER A 295 -3.32 -7.70 -15.66
C SER A 295 -2.26 -8.23 -14.67
N PRO A 296 -1.72 -9.44 -14.88
CA PRO A 296 -0.64 -9.98 -14.06
C PRO A 296 0.57 -9.04 -13.95
N GLU A 297 0.96 -8.37 -15.04
CA GLU A 297 2.07 -7.40 -15.04
C GLU A 297 1.78 -6.22 -14.12
N ASN A 298 0.55 -5.69 -14.19
CA ASN A 298 0.13 -4.60 -13.31
C ASN A 298 0.10 -5.06 -11.85
N LEU A 299 -0.38 -6.27 -11.56
CA LEU A 299 -0.37 -6.80 -10.20
C LEU A 299 1.03 -6.86 -9.60
N ARG A 300 2.02 -7.34 -10.36
CA ARG A 300 3.43 -7.39 -9.92
C ARG A 300 4.03 -6.01 -9.68
N ARG A 301 3.61 -5.00 -10.44
CA ARG A 301 4.08 -3.62 -10.28
C ARG A 301 3.50 -2.96 -9.04
N TYR A 302 2.20 -3.13 -8.80
CA TYR A 302 1.48 -2.37 -7.78
C TYR A 302 1.45 -3.05 -6.42
N VAL A 303 1.37 -4.39 -6.36
CA VAL A 303 1.23 -5.09 -5.09
C VAL A 303 2.60 -5.45 -4.53
N PRO A 304 2.99 -4.87 -3.38
CA PRO A 304 4.27 -5.19 -2.78
C PRO A 304 4.30 -6.65 -2.33
N LYS A 305 5.45 -7.30 -2.54
CA LYS A 305 5.73 -8.63 -2.06
C LYS A 305 5.57 -8.70 -0.53
N ASP A 306 4.99 -9.78 -0.03
CA ASP A 306 4.73 -10.05 1.40
C ASP A 306 3.79 -9.05 2.11
N SER A 307 3.20 -8.10 1.39
CA SER A 307 2.12 -7.27 1.93
C SER A 307 0.88 -8.14 2.22
N PRO A 308 -0.06 -7.70 3.09
CA PRO A 308 -1.30 -8.45 3.33
C PRO A 308 -2.07 -8.80 2.06
N LEU A 309 -2.09 -7.90 1.07
CA LEU A 309 -2.68 -8.15 -0.26
C LEU A 309 -1.82 -9.10 -1.11
N GLY A 310 -0.49 -8.96 -1.06
CA GLY A 310 0.46 -9.85 -1.73
C GLY A 310 0.32 -11.29 -1.26
N LEU A 311 0.24 -11.53 0.04
CA LEU A 311 0.04 -12.88 0.59
C LEU A 311 -1.28 -13.51 0.13
N GLN A 312 -2.35 -12.72 0.04
CA GLN A 312 -3.65 -13.21 -0.46
C GLN A 312 -3.65 -13.46 -1.96
N LEU A 313 -2.95 -12.64 -2.76
CA LEU A 313 -2.72 -12.93 -4.17
C LEU A 313 -1.86 -14.19 -4.36
N GLY A 314 -0.84 -14.36 -3.53
CA GLY A 314 -0.04 -15.59 -3.47
C GLY A 314 -0.91 -16.83 -3.28
N ARG A 315 -1.79 -16.83 -2.26
CA ARG A 315 -2.74 -17.95 -2.02
C ARG A 315 -3.62 -18.22 -3.23
N TYR A 316 -4.15 -17.17 -3.86
CA TYR A 316 -4.99 -17.32 -5.03
C TYR A 316 -4.26 -17.98 -6.21
N TYR A 317 -3.02 -17.59 -6.48
CA TYR A 317 -2.23 -18.23 -7.53
C TYR A 317 -1.85 -19.67 -7.18
N LEU A 318 -1.57 -19.96 -5.91
CA LEU A 318 -1.36 -21.33 -5.43
C LEU A 318 -2.60 -22.22 -5.60
N GLU A 319 -3.80 -21.73 -5.29
CA GLU A 319 -5.07 -22.44 -5.54
C GLU A 319 -5.27 -22.77 -7.04
N LYS A 320 -4.80 -21.87 -7.92
CA LYS A 320 -4.77 -22.08 -9.37
C LYS A 320 -3.61 -22.96 -9.86
N LYS A 321 -2.76 -23.45 -8.95
CA LYS A 321 -1.53 -24.21 -9.23
C LYS A 321 -0.49 -23.43 -10.06
N ASP A 322 -0.56 -22.10 -10.02
CA ASP A 322 0.40 -21.21 -10.66
C ASP A 322 1.45 -20.74 -9.65
N VAL A 323 2.35 -21.65 -9.31
CA VAL A 323 3.42 -21.39 -8.35
C VAL A 323 4.39 -20.32 -8.88
N GLY A 324 4.54 -20.23 -10.21
CA GLY A 324 5.40 -19.25 -10.87
C GLY A 324 4.93 -17.81 -10.66
N GLU A 325 3.61 -17.57 -10.64
CA GLU A 325 3.09 -16.27 -10.24
C GLU A 325 3.12 -16.06 -8.72
N ALA A 326 2.84 -17.09 -7.93
CA ALA A 326 2.80 -16.97 -6.48
C ALA A 326 4.12 -16.44 -5.89
N VAL A 327 5.27 -16.84 -6.43
CA VAL A 327 6.60 -16.38 -5.97
C VAL A 327 6.87 -14.89 -6.20
N ASN A 328 6.10 -14.22 -7.07
CA ASN A 328 6.19 -12.77 -7.24
C ASN A 328 5.58 -12.01 -6.04
N PHE A 329 4.66 -12.64 -5.31
CA PHE A 329 3.92 -12.01 -4.22
C PHE A 329 4.28 -12.55 -2.83
N VAL A 330 4.88 -13.75 -2.75
CA VAL A 330 5.31 -14.40 -1.51
C VAL A 330 6.79 -14.74 -1.59
N SER A 331 7.60 -14.28 -0.64
CA SER A 331 9.05 -14.54 -0.62
C SER A 331 9.37 -15.91 -0.02
N ASP A 332 8.78 -16.23 1.12
CA ASP A 332 8.99 -17.48 1.82
C ASP A 332 7.89 -18.49 1.52
N LEU A 333 7.88 -18.97 0.27
CA LEU A 333 6.92 -19.98 -0.16
C LEU A 333 7.13 -21.32 0.56
N ASN A 334 8.34 -21.58 1.05
CA ASN A 334 8.70 -22.82 1.71
C ASN A 334 7.93 -22.98 3.03
N THR A 335 7.82 -21.91 3.81
CA THR A 335 7.01 -21.90 5.04
C THR A 335 5.52 -21.69 4.74
N PHE A 336 5.20 -20.88 3.74
CA PHE A 336 3.80 -20.52 3.46
C PHE A 336 2.99 -21.66 2.82
N SER A 337 3.62 -22.44 1.93
CA SER A 337 3.00 -23.54 1.20
C SER A 337 4.06 -24.57 0.78
N PRO A 338 4.60 -25.34 1.73
CA PRO A 338 5.61 -26.39 1.48
C PRO A 338 5.17 -27.39 0.40
N GLU A 339 3.87 -27.74 0.35
CA GLU A 339 3.30 -28.69 -0.60
C GLU A 339 3.36 -28.21 -2.06
N HIS A 340 3.34 -26.90 -2.30
CA HIS A 340 3.46 -26.31 -3.65
C HIS A 340 4.89 -25.88 -3.98
N SER A 341 5.65 -25.41 -2.98
CA SER A 341 7.05 -25.03 -3.17
C SER A 341 7.95 -26.24 -3.49
N PHE A 342 7.74 -27.38 -2.82
CA PHE A 342 8.53 -28.59 -3.05
C PHE A 342 8.56 -29.05 -4.52
N PRO A 343 7.43 -29.36 -5.18
CA PRO A 343 7.44 -29.79 -6.59
C PRO A 343 7.96 -28.69 -7.53
N TYR A 344 7.77 -27.41 -7.18
CA TYR A 344 8.34 -26.30 -7.94
C TYR A 344 9.88 -26.29 -7.89
N LEU A 345 10.47 -26.44 -6.69
CA LEU A 345 11.93 -26.51 -6.51
C LEU A 345 12.54 -27.71 -7.25
N VAL A 346 11.87 -28.87 -7.21
CA VAL A 346 12.26 -30.07 -7.97
C VAL A 346 12.28 -29.77 -9.48
N LYS A 347 11.23 -29.14 -10.01
CA LYS A 347 11.16 -28.75 -11.43
C LYS A 347 12.25 -27.75 -11.83
N GLN A 348 12.62 -26.83 -10.93
CA GLN A 348 13.73 -25.88 -11.11
C GLN A 348 15.11 -26.50 -10.88
N LYS A 349 15.19 -27.81 -10.58
CA LYS A 349 16.43 -28.53 -10.28
C LYS A 349 17.19 -27.97 -9.06
N GLN A 350 16.49 -27.32 -8.15
CA GLN A 350 17.03 -26.83 -6.88
C GLN A 350 16.99 -27.95 -5.82
N TRP A 351 17.69 -29.05 -6.10
CA TRP A 351 17.55 -30.33 -5.40
C TRP A 351 17.76 -30.26 -3.88
N TYR A 352 18.82 -29.57 -3.46
CA TYR A 352 19.16 -29.44 -2.05
C TYR A 352 18.17 -28.58 -1.27
N GLN A 353 17.65 -27.52 -1.89
CA GLN A 353 16.59 -26.70 -1.29
C GLN A 353 15.28 -27.48 -1.19
N ALA A 354 14.92 -28.23 -2.23
CA ALA A 354 13.75 -29.12 -2.20
C ALA A 354 13.87 -30.17 -1.08
N TYR A 355 15.06 -30.76 -0.91
CA TYR A 355 15.30 -31.71 0.19
C TYR A 355 15.17 -31.05 1.56
N GLN A 356 15.66 -29.83 1.73
CA GLN A 356 15.51 -29.08 2.98
C GLN A 356 14.02 -28.85 3.32
N VAL A 357 13.22 -28.40 2.34
CA VAL A 357 11.76 -28.22 2.53
C VAL A 357 11.09 -29.52 2.95
N PHE A 358 11.48 -30.64 2.33
CA PHE A 358 10.99 -31.96 2.73
C PHE A 358 11.38 -32.29 4.19
N VAL A 359 12.64 -32.16 4.57
CA VAL A 359 13.10 -32.48 5.93
C VAL A 359 12.36 -31.66 6.98
N ASP A 360 12.16 -30.37 6.72
CA ASP A 360 11.53 -29.44 7.66
C ASP A 360 10.03 -29.72 7.85
N HIS A 361 9.34 -30.27 6.84
CA HIS A 361 7.88 -30.41 6.84
C HIS A 361 7.35 -31.84 6.61
N LYS A 362 8.21 -32.87 6.51
CA LYS A 362 7.81 -34.27 6.24
C LYS A 362 6.80 -34.88 7.22
N HIS A 363 6.69 -34.31 8.42
CA HIS A 363 5.75 -34.78 9.44
C HIS A 363 4.40 -34.04 9.43
N SER A 364 4.30 -32.91 8.73
CA SER A 364 3.10 -32.06 8.68
C SER A 364 2.46 -31.98 7.29
N VAL A 365 3.18 -32.35 6.24
CA VAL A 365 2.78 -32.12 4.85
C VAL A 365 2.87 -33.41 4.05
N THR A 366 1.87 -33.65 3.19
CA THR A 366 1.93 -34.73 2.19
C THR A 366 2.47 -34.21 0.88
N PHE A 367 3.68 -34.64 0.51
CA PHE A 367 4.33 -34.23 -0.73
C PHE A 367 3.90 -35.07 -1.94
N GLU A 368 3.98 -34.49 -3.14
CA GLU A 368 3.66 -35.17 -4.38
C GLU A 368 4.63 -36.33 -4.66
N LYS A 369 4.10 -37.54 -4.87
CA LYS A 369 4.88 -38.77 -5.08
C LYS A 369 5.84 -38.69 -6.27
N ASN A 370 5.44 -38.06 -7.37
CA ASN A 370 6.29 -37.95 -8.56
C ASN A 370 7.50 -37.06 -8.29
N ALA A 371 7.30 -35.93 -7.62
CA ALA A 371 8.38 -35.02 -7.23
C ALA A 371 9.33 -35.68 -6.20
N LEU A 372 8.80 -36.45 -5.24
CA LEU A 372 9.61 -37.25 -4.31
C LEU A 372 10.49 -38.25 -5.06
N LYS A 373 9.91 -38.98 -6.02
CA LYS A 373 10.64 -39.96 -6.84
C LYS A 373 11.72 -39.30 -7.71
N GLU A 374 11.42 -38.15 -8.32
CA GLU A 374 12.38 -37.41 -9.14
C GLU A 374 13.57 -36.92 -8.31
N LEU A 375 13.30 -36.34 -7.13
CA LEU A 375 14.36 -35.92 -6.20
C LEU A 375 15.17 -37.11 -5.67
N ALA A 376 14.51 -38.23 -5.36
CA ALA A 376 15.20 -39.46 -4.95
C ALA A 376 16.13 -39.99 -6.06
N ASN A 377 15.68 -40.01 -7.31
CA ASN A 377 16.50 -40.43 -8.45
C ASN A 377 17.74 -39.55 -8.65
N PHE A 378 17.63 -38.24 -8.42
CA PHE A 378 18.79 -37.34 -8.41
C PHE A 378 19.83 -37.80 -7.37
N PHE A 379 19.40 -38.04 -6.13
CA PHE A 379 20.29 -38.47 -5.06
C PHE A 379 20.85 -39.89 -5.25
N VAL A 380 20.11 -40.80 -5.87
CA VAL A 380 20.64 -42.11 -6.31
C VAL A 380 21.78 -41.91 -7.28
N LYS A 381 21.57 -41.14 -8.35
CA LYS A 381 22.59 -40.88 -9.38
C LYS A 381 23.82 -40.17 -8.81
N GLU A 382 23.62 -39.20 -7.91
CA GLU A 382 24.71 -38.53 -7.21
C GLU A 382 25.52 -39.50 -6.35
N GLY A 383 24.84 -40.37 -5.61
CA GLY A 383 25.47 -41.41 -4.82
C GLY A 383 26.25 -42.41 -5.68
N GLU A 384 25.66 -42.92 -6.77
CA GLU A 384 26.34 -43.81 -7.73
C GLU A 384 27.59 -43.17 -8.35
N THR A 385 27.50 -41.90 -8.75
CA THR A 385 28.64 -41.16 -9.31
C THR A 385 29.75 -41.02 -8.27
N THR A 386 29.38 -40.72 -7.02
CA THR A 386 30.33 -40.58 -5.92
C THR A 386 30.95 -41.93 -5.54
N GLN A 387 30.17 -43.02 -5.62
CA GLN A 387 30.64 -44.40 -5.42
C GLN A 387 31.68 -44.82 -6.46
N GLN A 388 31.47 -44.46 -7.73
CA GLN A 388 32.41 -44.76 -8.81
C GLN A 388 33.75 -44.05 -8.56
N ARG A 389 33.70 -42.76 -8.18
CA ARG A 389 34.89 -42.00 -7.78
C ARG A 389 35.59 -42.63 -6.57
N ALA A 390 34.83 -43.11 -5.59
CA ALA A 390 35.38 -43.81 -4.43
C ALA A 390 36.10 -45.11 -4.84
N ALA A 391 35.51 -45.88 -5.77
CA ALA A 391 36.12 -47.11 -6.29
C ALA A 391 37.37 -46.86 -7.14
N GLU A 392 37.41 -45.76 -7.89
CA GLU A 392 38.62 -45.31 -8.60
C GLU A 392 39.72 -44.87 -7.63
N ALA A 393 39.35 -44.07 -6.61
CA ALA A 393 40.27 -43.68 -5.55
C ALA A 393 40.84 -44.90 -4.82
N HIS A 394 40.01 -45.90 -4.53
CA HIS A 394 40.44 -47.14 -3.89
C HIS A 394 41.56 -47.85 -4.67
N LYS A 395 41.49 -47.92 -6.01
CA LYS A 395 42.57 -48.49 -6.84
C LYS A 395 43.91 -47.75 -6.69
N VAL A 396 43.87 -46.46 -6.38
CA VAL A 396 45.07 -45.60 -6.21
C VAL A 396 45.55 -45.58 -4.76
N VAL A 397 44.67 -45.87 -3.80
CA VAL A 397 45.02 -45.95 -2.37
C VAL A 397 46.02 -47.07 -2.09
N GLU A 398 46.00 -48.16 -2.86
CA GLU A 398 47.00 -49.22 -2.78
C GLU A 398 48.44 -48.69 -2.99
N ASP A 399 48.60 -47.63 -3.79
CA ASP A 399 49.89 -47.00 -4.08
C ASP A 399 50.19 -45.73 -3.25
N THR A 400 49.14 -44.99 -2.83
CA THR A 400 49.28 -43.64 -2.23
C THR A 400 48.93 -43.56 -0.74
N GLN A 401 48.34 -44.60 -0.17
CA GLN A 401 47.87 -44.67 1.23
C GLN A 401 46.91 -43.54 1.65
N ASN A 402 46.21 -42.89 0.71
CA ASN A 402 45.27 -41.80 1.00
C ASN A 402 43.87 -42.32 1.39
N TRP A 403 43.79 -43.01 2.52
CA TRP A 403 42.56 -43.64 3.03
C TRP A 403 41.47 -42.64 3.45
N ASP A 404 41.86 -41.43 3.85
CA ASP A 404 40.93 -40.41 4.35
C ASP A 404 40.01 -39.88 3.23
N GLU A 405 40.57 -39.57 2.05
CA GLU A 405 39.80 -39.11 0.89
C GLU A 405 38.83 -40.17 0.37
N MET A 406 39.28 -41.42 0.29
CA MET A 406 38.45 -42.53 -0.18
C MET A 406 37.28 -42.82 0.79
N THR A 407 37.54 -42.80 2.10
CA THR A 407 36.50 -43.03 3.12
C THR A 407 35.45 -41.91 3.07
N GLU A 408 35.86 -40.66 2.86
CA GLU A 408 34.96 -39.52 2.71
C GLU A 408 34.07 -39.66 1.46
N LEU A 409 34.61 -40.13 0.33
CA LEU A 409 33.80 -40.38 -0.87
C LEU A 409 32.75 -41.47 -0.64
N TYR A 410 33.09 -42.58 0.02
CA TYR A 410 32.09 -43.59 0.38
C TYR A 410 31.05 -43.07 1.38
N PHE A 411 31.47 -42.20 2.32
CA PHE A 411 30.55 -41.54 3.24
C PHE A 411 29.55 -40.63 2.51
N GLN A 412 30.03 -39.79 1.59
CA GLN A 412 29.19 -38.90 0.76
C GLN A 412 28.22 -39.70 -0.11
N SER A 413 28.70 -40.77 -0.75
CA SER A 413 27.89 -41.70 -1.52
C SER A 413 26.75 -42.30 -0.69
N MET A 414 27.06 -42.81 0.50
CA MET A 414 26.07 -43.32 1.46
C MET A 414 25.08 -42.23 1.86
N LYS A 415 25.54 -41.01 2.15
CA LYS A 415 24.67 -39.90 2.53
C LYS A 415 23.70 -39.50 1.43
N SER A 416 24.10 -39.51 0.16
CA SER A 416 23.16 -39.27 -0.94
C SER A 416 22.11 -40.39 -1.03
N LEU A 417 22.50 -41.66 -0.89
CA LEU A 417 21.53 -42.77 -0.88
C LEU A 417 20.59 -42.74 0.34
N ASP A 418 21.07 -42.30 1.50
CA ASP A 418 20.24 -42.07 2.69
C ASP A 418 19.14 -41.03 2.40
N LYS A 419 19.49 -39.91 1.76
CA LYS A 419 18.50 -38.91 1.31
C LYS A 419 17.48 -39.51 0.35
N ALA A 420 17.93 -40.29 -0.64
CA ALA A 420 17.03 -40.96 -1.59
C ALA A 420 16.06 -41.93 -0.89
N HIS A 421 16.57 -42.73 0.04
CA HIS A 421 15.78 -43.69 0.82
C HIS A 421 14.74 -42.98 1.70
N GLN A 422 15.10 -41.87 2.33
CA GLN A 422 14.15 -41.06 3.12
C GLN A 422 13.03 -40.45 2.28
N LEU A 423 13.30 -40.11 1.01
CA LEU A 423 12.33 -39.51 0.10
C LEU A 423 11.38 -40.54 -0.53
N TYR A 424 11.92 -41.67 -0.99
CA TYR A 424 11.17 -42.67 -1.75
C TYR A 424 11.76 -44.07 -1.57
N ALA A 425 11.49 -44.70 -0.43
CA ALA A 425 11.89 -46.09 -0.18
C ALA A 425 11.11 -47.06 -1.09
N ASN A 426 11.80 -47.64 -2.06
CA ASN A 426 11.36 -48.79 -2.83
C ASN A 426 12.41 -49.91 -2.73
N ASP A 427 12.12 -51.11 -3.22
CA ASP A 427 13.01 -52.26 -3.07
C ASP A 427 14.41 -51.99 -3.62
N ASP A 428 14.51 -51.33 -4.78
CA ASP A 428 15.76 -51.02 -5.46
C ASP A 428 16.62 -50.00 -4.68
N ILE A 429 16.02 -48.88 -4.27
CA ILE A 429 16.68 -47.84 -3.47
C ILE A 429 17.07 -48.38 -2.09
N SER A 430 16.24 -49.24 -1.49
CA SER A 430 16.52 -49.86 -0.18
C SER A 430 17.71 -50.81 -0.28
N GLN A 431 17.78 -51.61 -1.35
CA GLN A 431 18.93 -52.47 -1.62
C GLN A 431 20.21 -51.66 -1.85
N HIS A 432 20.15 -50.59 -2.66
CA HIS A 432 21.28 -49.69 -2.89
C HIS A 432 21.74 -48.99 -1.61
N TYR A 433 20.80 -48.46 -0.81
CA TYR A 433 21.08 -47.85 0.48
C TYR A 433 21.84 -48.80 1.40
N HIS A 434 21.32 -50.00 1.64
CA HIS A 434 21.98 -50.96 2.51
C HIS A 434 23.34 -51.41 1.97
N LYS A 435 23.47 -51.60 0.65
CA LYS A 435 24.75 -51.94 0.01
C LYS A 435 25.80 -50.85 0.21
N TYR A 436 25.44 -49.59 -0.02
CA TYR A 436 26.39 -48.47 0.01
C TYR A 436 26.75 -48.11 1.45
N PHE A 437 25.79 -48.24 2.37
CA PHE A 437 26.05 -48.12 3.80
C PHE A 437 27.09 -49.15 4.27
N ARG A 438 26.94 -50.40 3.85
CA ARG A 438 27.88 -51.48 4.14
C ARG A 438 29.27 -51.23 3.55
N HIS A 439 29.36 -50.73 2.31
CA HIS A 439 30.65 -50.34 1.71
C HIS A 439 31.33 -49.24 2.51
N TYR A 440 30.60 -48.17 2.89
CA TYR A 440 31.16 -47.12 3.74
C TYR A 440 31.74 -47.68 5.05
N ILE A 441 30.99 -48.55 5.75
CA ILE A 441 31.48 -49.16 6.99
C ILE A 441 32.73 -50.01 6.72
N GLN A 442 32.72 -50.84 5.67
CA GLN A 442 33.86 -51.68 5.30
C GLN A 442 35.13 -50.84 5.16
N TYR A 443 35.07 -49.81 4.32
CA TYR A 443 36.24 -49.00 4.02
C TYR A 443 36.64 -48.10 5.18
N ALA A 444 35.67 -47.65 5.99
CA ALA A 444 35.99 -46.93 7.22
C ALA A 444 36.74 -47.83 8.22
N ILE A 445 36.36 -49.10 8.36
CA ILE A 445 37.08 -50.06 9.23
C ILE A 445 38.47 -50.38 8.65
N GLU A 446 38.57 -50.65 7.34
CA GLU A 446 39.83 -50.96 6.67
C GLU A 446 40.83 -49.79 6.74
N ALA A 447 40.38 -48.53 6.60
CA ALA A 447 41.20 -47.35 6.77
C ALA A 447 41.84 -47.28 8.17
N GLN A 448 41.10 -47.66 9.21
CA GLN A 448 41.59 -47.71 10.59
C GLN A 448 42.62 -48.82 10.80
N PHE A 449 42.53 -49.92 10.05
CA PHE A 449 43.55 -50.97 10.02
C PHE A 449 44.82 -50.54 9.31
N ALA A 450 44.68 -49.88 8.16
CA ALA A 450 45.81 -49.41 7.36
C ALA A 450 46.57 -48.26 8.05
N GLN A 451 45.92 -47.48 8.91
CA GLN A 451 46.53 -46.38 9.66
C GLN A 451 46.39 -46.58 11.20
N PRO A 452 47.14 -47.53 11.81
CA PRO A 452 47.04 -47.85 13.24
C PRO A 452 47.22 -46.67 14.20
N ALA A 453 48.00 -45.66 13.78
CA ALA A 453 48.27 -44.47 14.57
C ALA A 453 47.09 -43.50 14.63
N LYS A 454 46.17 -43.55 13.66
CA LYS A 454 44.94 -42.75 13.61
C LYS A 454 43.72 -43.53 14.10
N THR A 455 43.89 -44.75 14.63
CA THR A 455 42.78 -45.60 15.03
C THR A 455 41.96 -44.95 16.16
N ASN A 456 40.69 -44.64 15.91
CA ASN A 456 39.72 -44.24 16.94
C ASN A 456 38.78 -45.41 17.24
N ILE A 457 38.91 -45.99 18.44
CA ILE A 457 38.17 -47.19 18.83
C ILE A 457 36.66 -46.94 18.97
N GLU A 458 36.25 -45.76 19.46
CA GLU A 458 34.84 -45.40 19.58
C GLU A 458 34.17 -45.33 18.20
N THR A 459 34.89 -44.87 17.19
CA THR A 459 34.42 -44.82 15.80
C THR A 459 34.22 -46.23 15.24
N ILE A 460 35.15 -47.15 15.50
CA ILE A 460 35.01 -48.56 15.10
C ILE A 460 33.80 -49.21 15.77
N TYR A 461 33.59 -49.00 17.07
CA TYR A 461 32.41 -49.51 17.77
C TYR A 461 31.11 -48.99 17.15
N LYS A 462 31.01 -47.68 16.86
CA LYS A 462 29.85 -47.09 16.18
C LYS A 462 29.61 -47.71 14.81
N HIS A 463 30.67 -47.95 14.03
CA HIS A 463 30.57 -48.60 12.72
C HIS A 463 30.11 -50.05 12.84
N LEU A 464 30.62 -50.82 13.81
CA LEU A 464 30.22 -52.21 14.04
C LEU A 464 28.76 -52.36 14.49
N GLU A 465 28.32 -51.53 15.43
CA GLU A 465 26.91 -51.50 15.86
C GLU A 465 25.98 -51.14 14.70
N THR A 466 26.43 -50.25 13.82
CA THR A 466 25.66 -49.87 12.64
C THR A 466 25.69 -50.96 11.55
N LEU A 467 26.82 -51.66 11.38
CA LEU A 467 26.94 -52.81 10.46
C LEU A 467 25.98 -53.93 10.83
N LYS A 468 25.86 -54.21 12.12
CA LYS A 468 24.93 -55.20 12.67
C LYS A 468 23.47 -54.90 12.28
N LYS A 469 23.07 -53.63 12.24
CA LYS A 469 21.73 -53.18 11.80
C LYS A 469 21.50 -53.30 10.29
N HIS A 470 22.56 -53.34 9.50
CA HIS A 470 22.52 -53.40 8.03
C HIS A 470 23.10 -54.70 7.45
N MET A 471 23.22 -55.73 8.28
CA MET A 471 23.70 -57.05 7.90
C MET A 471 22.87 -57.61 6.73
N PRO A 472 23.50 -58.21 5.71
CA PRO A 472 22.78 -58.96 4.70
C PRO A 472 22.06 -60.15 5.34
N ASP A 473 20.99 -60.62 4.71
CA ASP A 473 20.34 -61.86 5.13
C ASP A 473 21.32 -63.05 5.09
N LYS A 474 21.12 -64.03 5.97
CA LYS A 474 21.96 -65.24 6.04
C LYS A 474 22.03 -66.02 4.71
N LYS A 475 21.05 -65.82 3.83
CA LYS A 475 20.95 -66.46 2.52
C LYS A 475 21.71 -65.72 1.42
N ASP A 476 22.14 -64.47 1.68
CA ASP A 476 22.87 -63.66 0.71
C ASP A 476 24.33 -64.12 0.62
N LYS A 477 24.89 -64.15 -0.58
CA LYS A 477 26.27 -64.62 -0.84
C LYS A 477 27.31 -63.76 -0.11
N VAL A 478 27.02 -62.46 0.05
CA VAL A 478 27.92 -61.52 0.72
C VAL A 478 27.84 -61.58 2.25
N HIS A 479 26.91 -62.35 2.84
CA HIS A 479 26.73 -62.42 4.29
C HIS A 479 28.00 -62.83 5.04
N HIS A 480 28.72 -63.83 4.52
CA HIS A 480 29.96 -64.31 5.13
C HIS A 480 31.07 -63.25 5.08
N GLU A 481 31.13 -62.44 4.03
CA GLU A 481 32.13 -61.35 3.88
C GLU A 481 31.92 -60.28 4.95
N TYR A 482 30.67 -59.89 5.21
CA TYR A 482 30.36 -58.89 6.24
C TYR A 482 30.44 -59.44 7.66
N ILE A 483 30.22 -60.74 7.89
CA ILE A 483 30.58 -61.38 9.18
C ILE A 483 32.09 -61.32 9.39
N LYS A 484 32.88 -61.62 8.36
CA LYS A 484 34.34 -61.56 8.46
C LYS A 484 34.80 -60.14 8.82
N LEU A 485 34.25 -59.12 8.15
CA LEU A 485 34.51 -57.72 8.47
C LEU A 485 34.13 -57.37 9.92
N TYR A 486 32.95 -57.79 10.37
CA TYR A 486 32.48 -57.58 11.74
C TYR A 486 33.44 -58.21 12.77
N VAL A 487 33.84 -59.46 12.54
CA VAL A 487 34.81 -60.17 13.38
C VAL A 487 36.17 -59.48 13.36
N GLN A 488 36.65 -59.03 12.19
CA GLN A 488 37.91 -58.29 12.09
C GLN A 488 37.84 -57.01 12.93
N GLY A 489 36.80 -56.20 12.79
CA GLY A 489 36.63 -55.00 13.61
C GLY A 489 36.58 -55.31 15.11
N LEU A 490 35.88 -56.36 15.54
CA LEU A 490 35.90 -56.81 16.94
C LEU A 490 37.30 -57.21 17.41
N MET A 491 38.05 -57.95 16.59
CA MET A 491 39.44 -58.31 16.91
C MET A 491 40.33 -57.07 17.05
N ARG A 492 40.05 -55.99 16.32
CA ARG A 492 40.76 -54.72 16.49
C ARG A 492 40.44 -54.04 17.81
N CYS A 493 39.20 -54.11 18.25
CA CYS A 493 38.82 -53.68 19.60
C CYS A 493 39.59 -54.48 20.66
N VAL A 494 39.70 -55.80 20.49
CA VAL A 494 40.51 -56.66 21.36
C VAL A 494 41.98 -56.27 21.34
N ASP A 495 42.59 -56.05 20.17
CA ASP A 495 43.98 -55.62 20.05
C ASP A 495 44.25 -54.28 20.74
N HIS A 496 43.32 -53.33 20.63
CA HIS A 496 43.41 -52.03 21.30
C HIS A 496 43.39 -52.21 22.82
N HIS A 497 42.44 -52.99 23.33
CA HIS A 497 42.33 -53.34 24.74
C HIS A 497 43.56 -54.05 25.26
N ILE A 498 44.12 -55.01 24.51
CA ILE A 498 45.38 -55.69 24.84
C ILE A 498 46.53 -54.67 24.93
N LYS A 499 46.62 -53.71 23.99
CA LYS A 499 47.66 -52.67 24.04
C LYS A 499 47.52 -51.74 25.24
N LEU A 500 46.30 -51.40 25.66
CA LEU A 500 46.06 -50.58 26.86
C LEU A 500 46.55 -51.26 28.14
N VAL A 501 46.41 -52.58 28.23
CA VAL A 501 46.81 -53.36 29.42
C VAL A 501 48.24 -53.93 29.32
N LYS A 502 48.87 -53.87 28.15
CA LYS A 502 50.22 -54.42 27.94
C LYS A 502 51.25 -53.60 28.73
N VAL A 503 51.94 -54.29 29.62
CA VAL A 503 53.03 -53.76 30.43
C VAL A 503 54.34 -53.80 29.63
N SER A 504 55.19 -52.77 29.75
CA SER A 504 56.56 -52.83 29.23
C SER A 504 57.37 -53.88 30.00
N ALA A 505 58.14 -54.72 29.29
CA ALA A 505 58.91 -55.80 29.90
C ALA A 505 60.13 -55.30 30.71
N THR A 506 60.50 -54.02 30.57
CA THR A 506 61.66 -53.42 31.21
C THR A 506 61.26 -52.13 31.92
N TYR A 507 61.61 -52.03 33.20
CA TYR A 507 61.43 -50.83 34.01
C TYR A 507 62.78 -50.15 34.23
N HIS A 508 62.79 -48.81 34.24
CA HIS A 508 63.90 -48.07 34.84
C HIS A 508 63.86 -48.28 36.36
N ALA A 509 65.03 -48.49 36.98
CA ALA A 509 65.17 -48.77 38.42
C ALA A 509 64.97 -47.51 39.31
N ASP A 510 64.01 -46.65 38.97
CA ASP A 510 63.59 -45.50 39.79
C ASP A 510 62.38 -45.90 40.64
N LYS A 511 62.33 -45.46 41.90
CA LYS A 511 61.20 -45.66 42.82
C LYS A 511 59.90 -45.02 42.33
N GLN A 512 59.95 -43.99 41.48
CA GLN A 512 58.74 -43.30 40.99
C GLN A 512 58.08 -44.01 39.79
N GLU A 513 58.85 -44.77 39.00
CA GLU A 513 58.37 -45.44 37.79
C GLU A 513 57.26 -46.49 38.08
N PRO A 514 57.39 -47.35 39.11
CA PRO A 514 56.35 -48.33 39.46
C PRO A 514 55.02 -47.69 39.88
N ALA A 515 55.07 -46.54 40.57
CA ALA A 515 53.87 -45.83 41.01
C ALA A 515 53.12 -45.19 39.83
N LYS A 516 53.85 -44.56 38.89
CA LYS A 516 53.29 -44.04 37.64
C LYS A 516 52.68 -45.14 36.78
N HIS A 517 53.39 -46.28 36.64
CA HIS A 517 52.86 -47.44 35.93
C HIS A 517 51.60 -47.99 36.59
N LYS A 518 51.57 -48.13 37.92
CA LYS A 518 50.38 -48.60 38.64
C LYS A 518 49.18 -47.68 38.42
N ALA A 519 49.38 -46.36 38.48
CA ALA A 519 48.33 -45.38 38.23
C ALA A 519 47.82 -45.43 36.77
N ALA A 520 48.73 -45.52 35.79
CA ALA A 520 48.38 -45.68 34.39
C ALA A 520 47.63 -46.99 34.12
N HIS A 521 48.05 -48.10 34.72
CA HIS A 521 47.35 -49.37 34.63
C HIS A 521 45.96 -49.32 35.25
N GLN A 522 45.82 -48.72 36.43
CA GLN A 522 44.51 -48.56 37.06
C GLN A 522 43.58 -47.76 36.15
N SER A 523 44.04 -46.62 35.63
CA SER A 523 43.26 -45.82 34.67
C SER A 523 42.92 -46.57 33.39
N ASN A 524 43.83 -47.41 32.87
CA ASN A 524 43.57 -48.21 31.66
C ASN A 524 42.59 -49.37 31.91
N PHE A 525 42.64 -50.00 33.09
CA PHE A 525 41.66 -51.00 33.50
C PHE A 525 40.29 -50.39 33.74
N ASP A 526 40.20 -49.24 34.41
CA ASP A 526 38.95 -48.54 34.65
C ASP A 526 38.27 -48.16 33.31
N LYS A 527 39.07 -47.71 32.32
CA LYS A 527 38.59 -47.44 30.96
C LYS A 527 38.12 -48.71 30.24
N LEU A 528 38.86 -49.81 30.37
CA LEU A 528 38.49 -51.10 29.79
C LEU A 528 37.19 -51.66 30.38
N PHE A 529 36.96 -51.50 31.69
CA PHE A 529 35.71 -51.91 32.32
C PHE A 529 34.52 -51.08 31.82
N GLN A 530 34.69 -49.76 31.65
CA GLN A 530 33.66 -48.90 31.06
C GLN A 530 33.33 -49.32 29.62
N ASP A 531 34.33 -49.59 28.79
CA ASP A 531 34.15 -49.98 27.38
C ASP A 531 33.55 -51.40 27.21
N LEU A 532 33.62 -52.26 28.23
CA LEU A 532 33.03 -53.61 28.23
C LEU A 532 31.58 -53.63 28.74
N GLU A 533 31.16 -52.62 29.51
CA GLU A 533 29.81 -52.49 30.05
C GLU A 533 28.84 -51.76 29.09
N SER A 534 29.37 -50.97 28.14
CA SER A 534 28.65 -50.28 27.06
C SER A 534 28.44 -51.16 25.83
#